data_AF-A0A947S359-F1
#
_entry.id   AF-A0A947S359-F1
#
_cell.length_a   1.000
_cell.length_b   1.000
_cell.length_c   1.000
_cell.angle_alpha   90.00
_cell.angle_beta   90.00
_cell.angle_gamma   90.00
#
_symmetry.space_group_name_H-M   'P 1'
#
loop_
_entity.id
_entity.type
_entity.pdbx_description
1 polymer ?
#
loop_
_entity_poly.entity_id
_entity_poly.type
_entity_poly.pdbx_seq_one_letter_code
_entity_poly.pdbx_strand_id
1 'polypeptide(L)'
;MENVEIRNIKAMESKQFRARFDVAFKTVEFGTICIKGFRLGKSIYGDEVWIQEPAYQFFGKHIGLFFMENKGVWQELKREALETCKENGIDLSGINLLVENISPEEVTI
;
A
#
# COMPACT_ATOMS: atom_id res chain seq x y z
N MET A 1 -14.17 9.48 -6.08
CA MET A 1 -14.51 9.49 -4.64
C MET A 1 -13.32 8.87 -3.93
N GLU A 2 -12.59 9.62 -3.09
CA GLU A 2 -11.41 9.11 -2.37
C GLU A 2 -11.85 8.05 -1.36
N ASN A 3 -11.69 6.78 -1.74
CA ASN A 3 -12.14 5.64 -0.94
C ASN A 3 -11.03 5.09 -0.05
N VAL A 4 -9.81 5.62 -0.17
CA VAL A 4 -8.60 5.14 0.52
C VAL A 4 -7.92 6.28 1.28
N GLU A 5 -7.61 6.06 2.55
CA GLU A 5 -6.88 7.00 3.40
C GLU A 5 -5.70 6.30 4.08
N ILE A 6 -4.50 6.88 4.00
CA ILE A 6 -3.29 6.39 4.66
C ILE A 6 -3.22 6.94 6.08
N ARG A 7 -3.02 6.06 7.07
CA ARG A 7 -2.94 6.42 8.50
C ARG A 7 -1.72 5.83 9.18
N ASN A 8 -1.34 6.40 10.32
CA ASN A 8 -0.33 5.87 11.23
C ASN A 8 1.01 5.50 10.54
N ILE A 9 1.46 6.34 9.61
CA ILE A 9 2.67 6.09 8.85
C ILE A 9 3.91 6.13 9.76
N LYS A 10 4.81 5.17 9.58
CA LYS A 10 6.08 5.07 10.31
C LYS A 10 7.19 4.63 9.37
N ALA A 11 8.32 5.32 9.44
CA ALA A 11 9.53 4.86 8.76
C ALA A 11 9.97 3.49 9.28
N MET A 12 10.60 2.69 8.42
CA MET A 12 11.12 1.37 8.75
C MET A 12 12.61 1.30 8.49
N GLU A 13 13.35 0.74 9.45
CA GLU A 13 14.74 0.33 9.27
C GLU A 13 14.80 -1.04 8.58
N SER A 14 14.48 -1.08 7.28
CA SER A 14 14.55 -2.28 6.45
C SER A 14 15.27 -2.01 5.14
N LYS A 15 15.98 -3.03 4.64
CA LYS A 15 16.64 -2.96 3.32
C LYS A 15 15.64 -2.91 2.17
N GLN A 16 14.46 -3.50 2.36
CA GLN A 16 13.43 -3.60 1.34
C GLN A 16 12.30 -2.57 1.57
N PHE A 17 11.80 -2.48 2.80
CA PHE A 17 10.66 -1.63 3.14
C PHE A 17 11.11 -0.30 3.73
N ARG A 18 10.44 0.79 3.36
CA ARG A 18 10.71 2.15 3.82
C ARG A 18 9.70 2.65 4.83
N ALA A 19 8.45 2.20 4.70
CA ALA A 19 7.37 2.63 5.57
C ALA A 19 6.42 1.48 5.93
N ARG A 20 5.83 1.59 7.11
CA ARG A 20 4.65 0.84 7.55
C ARG A 20 3.50 1.82 7.77
N PHE A 21 2.30 1.45 7.37
CA PHE A 21 1.11 2.28 7.53
C PHE A 21 -0.15 1.41 7.65
N ASP A 22 -1.23 2.07 8.04
CA ASP A 22 -2.58 1.50 8.05
C ASP A 22 -3.37 2.12 6.89
N VAL A 23 -4.30 1.34 6.33
CA VAL A 23 -5.19 1.79 5.25
C VAL A 23 -6.61 1.82 5.78
N ALA A 24 -7.27 2.96 5.64
CA ALA A 24 -8.68 3.14 5.98
C ALA A 24 -9.52 3.22 4.71
N PHE A 25 -10.44 2.28 4.56
CA PHE A 25 -11.41 2.21 3.47
C PHE A 25 -12.76 2.73 3.95
N LYS A 26 -13.30 3.74 3.28
CA LYS A 26 -14.64 4.26 3.57
C LYS A 26 -15.68 3.37 2.87
N THR A 27 -16.54 2.74 3.66
CA THR A 27 -17.64 1.92 3.15
C THR A 27 -18.98 2.54 3.53
N VAL A 28 -19.98 2.40 2.66
CA VAL A 28 -21.33 2.90 2.93
C VAL A 28 -22.00 2.09 4.03
N GLU A 29 -21.80 0.77 4.04
CA GLU A 29 -22.51 -0.16 4.92
C GLU A 29 -21.86 -0.35 6.29
N PHE A 30 -20.52 -0.33 6.37
CA PHE A 30 -19.77 -0.65 7.58
C PHE A 30 -18.99 0.55 8.17
N GLY A 31 -19.19 1.74 7.60
CA GLY A 31 -18.38 2.91 7.93
C GLY A 31 -16.93 2.73 7.49
N THR A 32 -15.98 3.23 8.27
CA THR A 32 -14.55 3.14 7.93
C THR A 32 -13.94 1.82 8.42
N ILE A 33 -13.55 0.95 7.48
CA ILE A 33 -12.78 -0.26 7.78
C ILE A 33 -11.29 0.08 7.74
N CYS A 34 -10.57 -0.16 8.83
CA CYS A 34 -9.14 0.08 8.91
C CYS A 34 -8.36 -1.23 8.94
N ILE A 35 -7.51 -1.43 7.94
CA ILE A 35 -6.62 -2.58 7.82
C ILE A 35 -5.20 -2.14 8.14
N LYS A 36 -4.61 -2.76 9.17
CA LYS A 36 -3.32 -2.32 9.73
C LYS A 36 -2.14 -3.09 9.15
N GLY A 37 -1.00 -2.41 9.03
CA GLY A 37 0.29 -3.08 8.79
C GLY A 37 0.64 -3.33 7.33
N PHE A 38 0.16 -2.50 6.41
CA PHE A 38 0.72 -2.42 5.07
C PHE A 38 2.16 -1.90 5.13
N ARG A 39 2.96 -2.27 4.13
CA ARG A 39 4.35 -1.83 4.00
C ARG A 39 4.62 -1.35 2.59
N LEU A 40 5.29 -0.21 2.46
CA LEU A 40 5.78 0.32 1.19
C LEU A 40 7.28 0.10 1.11
N GLY A 41 7.75 -0.36 -0.04
CA GLY A 41 9.15 -0.64 -0.28
C GLY A 41 9.50 -0.84 -1.74
N LYS A 42 10.73 -1.27 -1.95
CA LYS A 42 11.23 -1.68 -3.26
C LYS A 42 10.74 -3.10 -3.58
N SER A 43 10.28 -3.30 -4.81
CA SER A 43 9.99 -4.64 -5.35
C SER A 43 11.23 -5.54 -5.29
N ILE A 44 11.03 -6.85 -5.12
CA ILE A 44 12.13 -7.83 -5.27
C ILE A 44 12.45 -8.12 -6.74
N TYR A 45 11.54 -7.74 -7.65
CA TYR A 45 11.64 -8.01 -9.09
C TYR A 45 12.20 -6.82 -9.89
N GLY A 46 12.49 -5.69 -9.22
CA GLY A 46 12.93 -4.46 -9.88
C GLY A 46 13.09 -3.31 -8.91
N ASP A 47 13.12 -2.08 -9.41
CA ASP A 47 13.11 -0.86 -8.59
C ASP A 47 11.71 -0.29 -8.36
N GLU A 48 10.68 -0.87 -8.96
CA GLU A 48 9.29 -0.44 -8.84
C GLU A 48 8.79 -0.38 -7.39
N VAL A 49 7.86 0.55 -7.15
CA VAL A 49 7.12 0.64 -5.89
C VAL A 49 6.32 -0.63 -5.62
N TRP A 50 6.56 -1.21 -4.44
CA TRP A 50 5.85 -2.37 -3.94
C TRP A 50 5.10 -2.02 -2.67
N ILE A 51 3.80 -2.32 -2.67
CA ILE A 51 3.01 -2.34 -1.44
C ILE A 51 2.77 -3.79 -1.08
N GLN A 52 3.20 -4.17 0.12
CA GLN A 52 2.90 -5.44 0.72
C GLN A 52 1.75 -5.28 1.71
N GLU A 53 0.71 -6.08 1.51
CA GLU A 53 -0.39 -6.27 2.44
C GLU A 53 0.08 -6.85 3.79
N PRO A 54 -0.72 -6.71 4.86
CA PRO A 54 -0.44 -7.41 6.10
C PRO A 54 -0.40 -8.92 5.89
N ALA A 55 0.57 -9.56 6.52
CA ALA A 55 0.75 -11.00 6.47
C ALA A 55 1.23 -11.52 7.83
N TYR A 56 0.94 -12.78 8.13
CA TYR A 56 1.50 -13.49 9.28
C TYR A 56 2.44 -14.61 8.81
N GLN A 57 3.34 -15.04 9.70
CA GLN A 57 4.24 -16.14 9.42
C GLN A 57 3.73 -17.42 10.10
N PHE A 58 3.63 -18.50 9.34
CA PHE A 58 3.20 -19.81 9.82
C PHE A 58 4.09 -20.89 9.23
N PHE A 59 4.80 -21.64 10.08
CA PHE A 59 5.78 -22.66 9.68
C PHE A 59 6.74 -22.20 8.58
N GLY A 60 7.29 -20.99 8.72
CA GLY A 60 8.23 -20.41 7.77
C GLY A 60 7.60 -19.84 6.49
N LYS A 61 6.29 -20.00 6.27
CA LYS A 61 5.56 -19.40 5.15
C LYS A 61 4.91 -18.10 5.57
N HIS A 62 4.94 -17.10 4.69
CA HIS A 62 4.16 -15.88 4.85
C HIS A 62 2.79 -16.05 4.21
N ILE A 63 1.73 -15.75 4.97
CA ILE A 63 0.34 -15.86 4.52
C ILE A 63 -0.29 -14.46 4.57
N GLY A 64 -0.70 -13.95 3.42
CA GLY A 64 -1.39 -12.67 3.28
C GLY A 64 -2.74 -12.68 4.00
N LEU A 65 -3.07 -11.57 4.66
CA LEU A 65 -4.30 -11.38 5.43
C LEU A 65 -5.33 -10.51 4.71
N PHE A 66 -4.96 -9.96 3.55
CA PHE A 66 -5.78 -9.03 2.81
C PHE A 66 -5.63 -9.30 1.32
N PHE A 67 -6.74 -9.25 0.60
CA PHE A 67 -6.77 -9.34 -0.84
C PHE A 67 -7.71 -8.25 -1.37
N MET A 68 -7.26 -7.56 -2.40
CA MET A 68 -8.04 -6.55 -3.09
C MET A 68 -7.99 -6.87 -4.57
N GLU A 69 -9.15 -7.10 -5.17
CA GLU A 69 -9.26 -7.57 -6.54
C GLU A 69 -9.05 -6.46 -7.57
N ASN A 70 -9.59 -5.27 -7.28
CA ASN A 70 -9.56 -4.14 -8.21
C ASN A 70 -8.13 -3.56 -8.32
N LYS A 71 -7.54 -3.69 -9.51
CA LYS A 71 -6.20 -3.16 -9.82
C LYS A 71 -6.11 -1.64 -9.77
N GLY A 72 -7.17 -0.92 -10.13
CA GLY A 72 -7.19 0.54 -10.06
C GLY A 72 -7.12 1.03 -8.61
N VAL A 73 -7.80 0.36 -7.67
CA VAL A 73 -7.69 0.67 -6.23
C VAL A 73 -6.29 0.37 -5.69
N TRP A 74 -5.59 -0.63 -6.23
CA TRP A 74 -4.17 -0.84 -5.91
C TRP A 74 -3.28 0.31 -6.37
N GLN A 75 -3.52 0.86 -7.56
CA GLN A 75 -2.74 2.01 -8.04
C GLN A 75 -3.05 3.29 -7.27
N GLU A 76 -4.32 3.52 -6.91
CA GLU A 76 -4.73 4.60 -6.00
C GLU A 76 -3.98 4.46 -4.67
N LEU A 77 -4.02 3.29 -4.03
CA LEU A 77 -3.31 3.03 -2.78
C LEU A 77 -1.80 3.28 -2.91
N LYS A 78 -1.17 2.87 -4.02
CA LYS A 78 0.25 3.12 -4.31
C LYS A 78 0.56 4.61 -4.37
N ARG A 79 -0.26 5.37 -5.09
CA ARG A 79 -0.10 6.82 -5.22
C ARG A 79 -0.26 7.51 -3.86
N GLU A 80 -1.36 7.26 -3.16
CA GLU A 80 -1.63 7.87 -1.85
C GLU A 80 -0.53 7.55 -0.83
N ALA A 81 -0.05 6.30 -0.79
CA ALA A 81 1.03 5.90 0.11
C ALA A 81 2.36 6.59 -0.21
N LEU A 82 2.69 6.77 -1.50
CA LEU A 82 3.89 7.46 -1.93
C LEU A 82 3.84 8.96 -1.59
N GLU A 83 2.72 9.61 -1.85
CA GLU A 83 2.50 11.02 -1.51
C GLU A 83 2.60 11.22 0.00
N THR A 84 1.90 10.40 0.79
CA THR A 84 1.96 10.45 2.26
C THR A 84 3.39 10.21 2.77
N CYS A 85 4.15 9.29 2.18
CA CYS A 85 5.56 9.06 2.54
C CYS A 85 6.42 10.32 2.30
N LYS A 86 6.25 10.99 1.15
CA LYS A 86 7.00 12.21 0.80
C LYS A 86 6.68 13.34 1.78
N GLU A 87 5.41 13.56 2.08
CA GLU A 87 4.94 14.58 3.03
C GLU A 87 5.49 14.36 4.44
N ASN A 88 5.66 13.10 4.84
CA ASN A 88 6.21 12.72 6.15
C ASN A 88 7.74 12.60 6.16
N GLY A 89 8.43 12.98 5.08
CA GLY A 89 9.90 12.95 5.00
C GLY A 89 10.52 11.55 5.04
N ILE A 90 9.78 10.52 4.60
CA ILE A 90 10.30 9.15 4.53
C ILE A 90 11.25 9.03 3.33
N ASP A 91 12.43 8.47 3.56
CA ASP A 91 13.39 8.19 2.50
C ASP A 91 12.88 7.10 1.55
N LEU A 92 12.63 7.48 0.29
CA LEU A 92 12.21 6.61 -0.80
C LEU A 92 13.34 6.33 -1.80
N SER A 93 14.59 6.60 -1.42
CA SER A 93 15.75 6.36 -2.28
C SER A 93 15.82 4.92 -2.79
N GLY A 94 16.11 4.79 -4.09
CA GLY A 94 16.22 3.50 -4.77
C GLY A 94 14.89 2.83 -5.14
N ILE A 95 13.76 3.55 -5.03
CA ILE A 95 12.45 3.15 -5.53
C ILE A 95 12.08 4.01 -6.74
N ASN A 96 11.69 3.36 -7.83
CA ASN A 96 11.05 3.99 -8.98
C ASN A 96 9.61 4.35 -8.61
N LEU A 97 9.33 5.66 -8.61
CA LEU A 97 8.08 6.25 -8.13
C LEU A 97 7.00 6.35 -9.21
N LEU A 98 7.23 5.77 -10.38
CA LEU A 98 6.22 5.69 -11.44
C LEU A 98 5.10 4.74 -10.99
N VAL A 99 3.88 5.27 -10.93
CA VAL A 99 2.65 4.51 -10.69
C VAL A 99 1.84 4.57 -11.98
N GLU A 100 1.34 3.41 -12.44
CA GLU A 100 0.50 3.36 -13.63
C GLU A 100 -0.83 4.09 -13.37
N ASN A 101 -1.22 4.99 -14.27
CA ASN A 101 -2.53 5.62 -14.22
C ASN A 101 -3.58 4.66 -14.78
N ILE A 102 -4.16 3.84 -13.91
CA ILE A 102 -5.32 2.99 -14.22
C ILE A 102 -6.51 3.56 -13.46
N SER A 103 -7.60 3.91 -14.16
CA SER A 103 -8.79 4.42 -13.48
C SER A 103 -9.42 3.33 -12.60
N PRO A 104 -9.80 3.62 -11.35
CA PRO A 104 -10.52 2.68 -10.48
C PRO A 104 -11.80 2.10 -11.10
N GLU A 105 -12.40 2.84 -12.03
CA GLU A 105 -13.67 2.55 -12.70
C GLU A 105 -13.52 1.64 -13.94
N GLU A 106 -12.30 1.44 -14.44
CA GLU A 106 -12.04 0.71 -15.70
C GLU A 106 -12.00 -0.82 -15.55
N VAL A 107 -12.19 -1.35 -14.34
CA VAL A 107 -12.18 -2.80 -14.09
C VAL A 107 -13.47 -3.22 -13.40
N THR A 108 -14.55 -3.25 -14.17
CA THR A 108 -15.73 -4.07 -13.87
C THR A 108 -15.55 -5.38 -14.65
N ILE A 109 -15.47 -6.52 -13.95
CA ILE A 109 -15.47 -7.85 -14.59
C ILE A 109 -16.85 -8.12 -15.17
#